data_AF-A0A9D6TK66-F1
#
_entry.id   AF-A0A9D6TK66-F1
#
_cell.length_a   1.000
_cell.length_b   1.000
_cell.length_c   1.000
_cell.angle_alpha   90.00
_cell.angle_beta   90.00
_cell.angle_gamma   90.00
#
_symmetry.space_group_name_H-M   'P 1'
#
loop_
_entity.id
_entity.type
_entity.pdbx_description
1 polymer ?
#
loop_
_entity_poly.entity_id
_entity_poly.type
_entity_poly.pdbx_seq_one_letter_code
_entity_poly.pdbx_strand_id
1 'polypeptide(L)'
;MNSSDLTLGLASSALLAAGMVRTKKVDPSRTPYVHKFADGHGGWFSDRQHALRIWDGIAHCYSPWFLDANHAPPGAGYLHLILWIYTDKRWYQPDGPAAACLPYLASSFVEQGKSRDLRNARLTVRLRGEADLKGAKLVLLAQSRTAKKPPYRNMVLTGQPIRITEDWSEQTIVLVNDPREWTPIGSRKSLAHVYGNDDVGGLLADVSYNLILCLFPIKVVPASKGVTDPHGLVAGVDYPVDVKSLPKGLIQFESIRIDYPTK
;
A
#
# COMPACT_ATOMS: atom_id res chain seq x y z
N MET A 1 -63.89 -38.87 4.98
CA MET A 1 -63.31 -37.50 5.02
C MET A 1 -61.80 -37.66 4.89
N ASN A 2 -61.34 -37.88 3.66
CA ASN A 2 -60.60 -36.95 2.76
C ASN A 2 -59.12 -36.89 3.20
N SER A 3 -58.16 -37.59 2.59
CA SER A 3 -57.80 -37.65 1.16
C SER A 3 -57.71 -36.26 0.51
N SER A 4 -56.49 -35.76 0.37
CA SER A 4 -56.13 -34.80 -0.65
C SER A 4 -54.71 -35.09 -1.11
N ASP A 5 -54.63 -35.74 -2.26
CA ASP A 5 -53.52 -35.76 -3.21
C ASP A 5 -52.95 -34.36 -3.46
N LEU A 6 -51.65 -34.29 -3.74
CA LEU A 6 -51.08 -33.34 -4.72
C LEU A 6 -49.72 -33.85 -5.22
N THR A 7 -49.82 -34.75 -6.20
CA THR A 7 -49.06 -34.79 -7.47
C THR A 7 -47.67 -34.13 -7.53
N LEU A 8 -46.64 -34.97 -7.60
CA LEU A 8 -45.33 -34.64 -8.18
C LEU A 8 -45.47 -34.47 -9.71
N GLY A 9 -45.30 -33.23 -10.18
CA GLY A 9 -45.10 -32.90 -11.59
C GLY A 9 -43.61 -32.63 -11.88
N LEU A 10 -43.01 -33.49 -12.69
CA LEU A 10 -41.66 -33.33 -13.25
C LEU A 10 -41.60 -32.08 -14.13
N ALA A 11 -40.74 -31.11 -13.78
CA ALA A 11 -40.35 -30.02 -14.67
C ALA A 11 -38.97 -30.31 -15.28
N SER A 12 -38.94 -30.41 -16.61
CA SER A 12 -37.76 -30.54 -17.45
C SER A 12 -36.65 -29.57 -17.07
N SER A 13 -35.50 -30.12 -16.71
CA SER A 13 -34.25 -29.36 -16.64
C SER A 13 -33.67 -29.23 -18.06
N ALA A 14 -33.90 -28.10 -18.70
CA ALA A 14 -33.15 -27.70 -19.88
C ALA A 14 -31.75 -27.26 -19.43
N LEU A 15 -30.72 -28.05 -19.76
CA LEU A 15 -29.32 -27.64 -19.64
C LEU A 15 -29.06 -26.48 -20.61
N LEU A 16 -29.02 -25.25 -20.10
CA LEU A 16 -28.26 -24.18 -20.76
C LEU A 16 -26.78 -24.44 -20.52
N ALA A 17 -26.11 -25.01 -21.52
CA ALA A 17 -24.66 -24.97 -21.61
C ALA A 17 -24.23 -23.52 -21.88
N ALA A 18 -24.04 -22.73 -20.83
CA ALA A 18 -23.43 -21.42 -20.92
C ALA A 18 -21.99 -21.61 -21.42
N GLY A 19 -21.76 -21.25 -22.69
CA GLY A 19 -20.42 -21.23 -23.27
C GLY A 19 -19.51 -20.35 -22.42
N MET A 20 -18.56 -20.96 -21.70
CA MET A 20 -17.49 -20.24 -21.03
C MET A 20 -16.62 -19.58 -22.10
N VAL A 21 -16.88 -18.31 -22.39
CA VAL A 21 -15.99 -17.46 -23.16
C VAL A 21 -14.68 -17.38 -22.36
N ARG A 22 -13.64 -18.08 -22.83
CA ARG A 22 -12.27 -17.91 -22.33
C ARG A 22 -11.85 -16.48 -22.64
N THR A 23 -11.90 -15.61 -21.66
CA THR A 23 -11.27 -14.30 -21.76
C THR A 23 -9.77 -14.54 -21.95
N LYS A 24 -9.21 -14.04 -23.06
CA LYS A 24 -7.77 -14.07 -23.27
C LYS A 24 -7.13 -13.30 -22.11
N LYS A 25 -6.26 -13.98 -21.35
CA LYS A 25 -5.42 -13.34 -20.34
C LYS A 25 -4.52 -12.35 -21.08
N VAL A 26 -4.77 -11.06 -20.89
CA VAL A 26 -3.91 -10.00 -21.42
C VAL A 26 -2.65 -9.97 -20.56
N ASP A 27 -1.48 -10.05 -21.19
CA ASP A 27 -0.22 -9.96 -20.47
C ASP A 27 -0.06 -8.55 -19.86
N PRO A 28 0.38 -8.44 -18.60
CA PRO A 28 0.59 -7.13 -17.99
C PRO A 28 1.63 -6.29 -18.76
N SER A 29 1.31 -5.01 -18.97
CA SER A 29 2.16 -4.06 -19.67
C SER A 29 3.43 -3.74 -18.88
N ARG A 30 4.56 -3.73 -19.57
CA ARG A 30 5.86 -3.26 -19.06
C ARG A 30 6.27 -1.92 -19.67
N THR A 31 5.35 -1.19 -20.30
CA THR A 31 5.62 0.20 -20.64
C THR A 31 5.73 1.03 -19.35
N PRO A 32 6.56 2.09 -19.31
CA PRO A 32 6.71 2.90 -18.12
C PRO A 32 5.36 3.36 -17.57
N TYR A 33 5.13 3.17 -16.27
CA TYR A 33 4.03 3.83 -15.60
C TYR A 33 4.49 5.24 -15.25
N VAL A 34 3.71 6.25 -15.63
CA VAL A 34 3.98 7.65 -15.30
C VAL A 34 2.68 8.23 -14.77
N HIS A 35 2.75 8.82 -13.59
CA HIS A 35 1.66 9.56 -13.00
C HIS A 35 2.13 10.98 -12.70
N LYS A 36 1.46 11.96 -13.31
CA LYS A 36 1.61 13.38 -12.98
C LYS A 36 0.35 13.79 -12.23
N PHE A 37 0.51 14.50 -11.11
CA PHE A 37 -0.65 14.90 -10.31
C PHE A 37 -1.48 16.02 -10.97
N ALA A 38 -0.98 16.60 -12.06
CA ALA A 38 -1.77 17.43 -12.97
C ALA A 38 -2.97 16.68 -13.58
N ASP A 39 -2.89 15.34 -13.68
CA ASP A 39 -3.94 14.49 -14.22
C ASP A 39 -4.95 14.05 -13.12
N GLY A 40 -4.84 14.60 -11.90
CA GLY A 40 -5.62 14.20 -10.74
C GLY A 40 -4.91 13.14 -9.89
N HIS A 41 -5.66 12.46 -9.02
CA HIS A 41 -5.07 11.55 -8.03
C HIS A 41 -4.65 10.20 -8.60
N GLY A 42 -5.22 9.73 -9.72
CA GLY A 42 -4.84 8.47 -10.37
C GLY A 42 -4.88 7.22 -9.47
N GLY A 43 -5.62 7.28 -8.37
CA GLY A 43 -5.68 6.23 -7.33
C GLY A 43 -4.57 6.28 -6.26
N TRP A 44 -3.80 7.37 -6.18
CA TRP A 44 -2.82 7.59 -5.13
C TRP A 44 -3.42 8.29 -3.92
N PHE A 45 -3.28 7.69 -2.74
CA PHE A 45 -3.83 8.16 -1.48
C PHE A 45 -2.74 8.71 -0.56
N SER A 46 -3.06 9.72 0.24
CA SER A 46 -2.24 10.16 1.39
C SER A 46 -2.98 10.00 2.73
N ASP A 47 -4.28 9.71 2.67
CA ASP A 47 -5.18 9.54 3.82
C ASP A 47 -6.28 8.53 3.46
N ARG A 48 -6.92 7.92 4.47
CA ARG A 48 -8.02 6.97 4.26
C ARG A 48 -9.39 7.65 4.18
N GLN A 49 -9.55 8.80 4.84
CA GLN A 49 -10.83 9.48 4.96
C GLN A 49 -10.97 10.60 3.95
N HIS A 50 -9.86 11.23 3.56
CA HIS A 50 -9.85 12.39 2.70
C HIS A 50 -9.16 12.09 1.37
N ALA A 51 -9.71 12.65 0.28
CA ALA A 51 -9.06 12.60 -1.01
C ALA A 51 -7.67 13.26 -0.93
N LEU A 52 -6.73 12.71 -1.70
CA LEU A 52 -5.41 13.31 -1.87
C LEU A 52 -5.57 14.77 -2.30
N ARG A 53 -5.00 15.69 -1.52
CA ARG A 53 -5.04 17.11 -1.86
C ARG A 53 -4.09 17.38 -3.02
N ILE A 54 -4.65 17.87 -4.11
CA ILE A 54 -3.91 18.26 -5.30
C ILE A 54 -4.16 19.74 -5.56
N TRP A 55 -3.09 20.52 -5.67
CA TRP A 55 -3.12 21.93 -6.05
C TRP A 55 -2.05 22.16 -7.12
N ASP A 56 -2.43 22.75 -8.25
CA ASP A 56 -1.52 23.13 -9.34
C ASP A 56 -0.75 21.93 -9.89
N GLY A 57 -1.44 20.79 -9.94
CA GLY A 57 -0.89 19.52 -10.40
C GLY A 57 0.16 18.91 -9.45
N ILE A 58 0.18 19.31 -8.19
CA ILE A 58 1.05 18.80 -7.14
C ILE A 58 0.23 18.10 -6.07
N ALA A 59 0.65 16.90 -5.66
CA ALA A 59 0.09 16.20 -4.51
C ALA A 59 0.71 16.72 -3.20
N HIS A 60 -0.13 17.14 -2.25
CA HIS A 60 0.30 17.68 -0.95
C HIS A 60 0.04 16.68 0.17
N CYS A 61 1.12 16.20 0.80
CA CYS A 61 1.07 15.30 1.95
C CYS A 61 1.58 16.05 3.18
N TYR A 62 0.68 16.59 4.02
CA TYR A 62 1.03 17.36 5.21
C TYR A 62 0.77 16.57 6.50
N SER A 63 1.59 16.82 7.52
CA SER A 63 1.39 16.24 8.85
C SER A 63 0.14 16.82 9.55
N PRO A 64 -0.53 16.07 10.46
CA PRO A 64 -0.18 14.72 10.89
C PRO A 64 -0.46 13.68 9.81
N TRP A 65 0.52 12.82 9.55
CA TRP A 65 0.38 11.71 8.61
C TRP A 65 -0.24 10.49 9.30
N PHE A 66 -0.82 9.58 8.53
CA PHE A 66 -1.41 8.36 9.07
C PHE A 66 -0.36 7.52 9.80
N LEU A 67 -0.58 7.24 11.09
CA LEU A 67 0.26 6.37 11.90
C LEU A 67 -0.15 4.92 11.68
N ASP A 68 0.74 4.11 11.11
CA ASP A 68 0.53 2.67 10.97
C ASP A 68 1.26 1.91 12.08
N ALA A 69 0.47 1.35 12.99
CA ALA A 69 0.93 0.52 14.11
C ALA A 69 0.91 -0.99 13.80
N ASN A 70 0.60 -1.40 12.56
CA ASN A 70 0.48 -2.82 12.21
C ASN A 70 1.81 -3.58 12.29
N HIS A 71 2.93 -2.84 12.26
CA HIS A 71 4.30 -3.37 12.26
C HIS A 71 5.07 -3.02 13.53
N ALA A 72 4.38 -2.51 14.56
CA ALA A 72 4.95 -2.27 15.88
C ALA A 72 5.66 -3.52 16.44
N PRO A 73 6.60 -3.38 17.39
CA PRO A 73 7.29 -4.52 18.00
C PRO A 73 6.32 -5.65 18.41
N PRO A 74 6.65 -6.92 18.12
CA PRO A 74 7.95 -7.46 17.69
C PRO A 74 8.28 -7.28 16.18
N GLY A 75 7.43 -6.60 15.40
CA GLY A 75 7.79 -6.14 14.06
C GLY A 75 8.90 -5.08 14.07
N ALA A 76 9.30 -4.60 12.89
CA ALA A 76 10.42 -3.68 12.77
C ALA A 76 10.12 -2.23 13.22
N GLY A 77 8.87 -1.93 13.57
CA GLY A 77 8.48 -0.65 14.14
C GLY A 77 7.28 0.02 13.46
N TYR A 78 7.03 1.24 13.88
CA TYR A 78 5.95 2.07 13.36
C TYR A 78 6.37 2.78 12.08
N LEU A 79 5.40 3.21 11.29
CA LEU A 79 5.62 4.02 10.09
C LEU A 79 4.54 5.07 9.90
N HIS A 80 4.86 6.13 9.15
CA HIS A 80 3.87 7.03 8.60
C HIS A 80 3.64 6.73 7.12
N LEU A 81 2.39 6.53 6.72
CA LEU A 81 2.03 6.45 5.30
C LEU A 81 2.00 7.88 4.74
N ILE A 82 2.79 8.14 3.69
CA ILE A 82 2.86 9.45 3.04
C ILE A 82 2.04 9.45 1.78
N LEU A 83 2.26 8.45 0.92
CA LEU A 83 1.59 8.36 -0.37
C LEU A 83 1.58 6.89 -0.83
N TRP A 84 0.43 6.34 -1.21
CA TRP A 84 0.34 4.93 -1.65
C TRP A 84 -0.67 4.69 -2.75
N ILE A 85 -0.51 3.56 -3.45
CA ILE A 85 -1.42 3.10 -4.48
C ILE A 85 -1.64 1.59 -4.36
N TYR A 86 -2.88 1.16 -4.62
CA TYR A 86 -3.19 -0.26 -4.79
C TYR A 86 -2.72 -0.75 -6.15
N THR A 87 -2.03 -1.88 -6.18
CA THR A 87 -1.52 -2.50 -7.42
C THR A 87 -2.39 -3.66 -7.91
N ASP A 88 -3.49 -3.94 -7.21
CA ASP A 88 -4.44 -5.00 -7.57
C ASP A 88 -5.87 -4.54 -7.30
N LYS A 89 -6.75 -4.74 -8.30
CA LYS A 89 -8.15 -4.33 -8.26
C LYS A 89 -8.91 -4.91 -7.06
N ARG A 90 -8.52 -6.10 -6.56
CA ARG A 90 -9.21 -6.79 -5.47
C ARG A 90 -9.29 -5.96 -4.18
N TRP A 91 -8.44 -4.97 -4.01
CA TRP A 91 -8.35 -4.19 -2.77
C TRP A 91 -9.22 -2.95 -2.70
N TYR A 92 -9.81 -2.54 -3.83
CA TYR A 92 -10.66 -1.35 -3.91
C TYR A 92 -11.94 -1.65 -4.71
N GLN A 93 -12.47 -2.88 -4.60
CA GLN A 93 -13.78 -3.20 -5.17
C GLN A 93 -14.89 -2.43 -4.44
N PRO A 94 -15.92 -1.92 -5.13
CA PRO A 94 -17.03 -1.16 -4.53
C PRO A 94 -17.77 -1.85 -3.38
N ASP A 95 -17.85 -3.17 -3.42
CA ASP A 95 -18.49 -4.02 -2.41
C ASP A 95 -17.50 -4.55 -1.35
N GLY A 96 -16.21 -4.18 -1.47
CA GLY A 96 -15.17 -4.61 -0.56
C GLY A 96 -15.22 -3.85 0.78
N PRO A 97 -14.75 -4.47 1.89
CA PRO A 97 -14.73 -3.82 3.20
C PRO A 97 -13.83 -2.56 3.26
N ALA A 98 -12.89 -2.43 2.32
CA ALA A 98 -12.07 -1.23 2.20
C ALA A 98 -12.82 -0.04 1.58
N ALA A 99 -13.87 -0.28 0.77
CA ALA A 99 -14.52 0.77 0.00
C ALA A 99 -15.15 1.86 0.86
N ALA A 100 -15.70 1.48 2.02
CA ALA A 100 -16.29 2.41 2.98
C ALA A 100 -15.26 3.38 3.59
N CYS A 101 -13.96 3.05 3.49
CA CYS A 101 -12.87 3.77 4.13
C CYS A 101 -11.85 4.28 3.11
N LEU A 102 -12.26 4.47 1.85
CA LEU A 102 -11.41 5.04 0.81
C LEU A 102 -12.12 6.23 0.16
N PRO A 103 -11.41 7.34 -0.11
CA PRO A 103 -12.00 8.51 -0.75
C PRO A 103 -12.40 8.28 -2.22
N TYR A 104 -11.83 7.25 -2.86
CA TYR A 104 -12.15 6.82 -4.22
C TYR A 104 -11.67 5.39 -4.47
N LEU A 105 -12.21 4.76 -5.50
CA LEU A 105 -12.02 3.34 -5.82
C LEU A 105 -11.41 3.16 -7.22
N ALA A 106 -10.20 3.67 -7.39
CA ALA A 106 -9.48 3.67 -8.67
C ALA A 106 -7.99 3.43 -8.46
N SER A 107 -7.33 2.94 -9.51
CA SER A 107 -5.87 2.85 -9.57
C SER A 107 -5.43 2.88 -11.02
N SER A 108 -4.85 4.01 -11.43
CA SER A 108 -4.35 4.17 -12.79
C SER A 108 -3.25 3.16 -13.14
N PHE A 109 -2.50 2.68 -12.13
CA PHE A 109 -1.55 1.58 -12.31
C PHE A 109 -2.25 0.30 -12.79
N VAL A 110 -3.37 -0.06 -12.16
CA VAL A 110 -4.15 -1.26 -12.52
C VAL A 110 -4.94 -1.05 -13.80
N GLU A 111 -5.55 0.11 -13.98
CA GLU A 111 -6.36 0.45 -15.16
C GLU A 111 -5.53 0.48 -16.44
N GLN A 112 -4.26 0.89 -16.35
CA GLN A 112 -3.30 0.80 -17.46
C GLN A 112 -2.71 -0.62 -17.64
N GLY A 113 -3.16 -1.61 -16.86
CA GLY A 113 -2.72 -3.00 -16.94
C GLY A 113 -1.24 -3.19 -16.64
N LYS A 114 -0.65 -2.36 -15.77
CA LYS A 114 0.79 -2.38 -15.48
C LYS A 114 1.23 -3.67 -14.77
N SER A 115 2.42 -4.13 -15.09
CA SER A 115 3.02 -5.33 -14.49
C SER A 115 3.35 -5.10 -13.02
N ARG A 116 2.97 -6.05 -12.18
CA ARG A 116 3.30 -6.09 -10.75
C ARG A 116 4.62 -6.80 -10.47
N ASP A 117 5.26 -7.35 -11.50
CA ASP A 117 6.63 -7.83 -11.44
C ASP A 117 7.57 -6.62 -11.50
N LEU A 118 7.95 -6.16 -10.31
CA LEU A 118 8.76 -4.98 -10.09
C LEU A 118 10.22 -5.32 -9.79
N ARG A 119 10.66 -6.56 -10.04
CA ARG A 119 12.06 -6.95 -9.90
C ARG A 119 12.93 -6.06 -10.79
N ASN A 120 13.89 -5.37 -10.17
CA ASN A 120 14.78 -4.40 -10.78
C ASN A 120 14.08 -3.22 -11.49
N ALA A 121 12.80 -2.98 -11.19
CA ALA A 121 12.13 -1.78 -11.66
C ALA A 121 12.77 -0.54 -11.02
N ARG A 122 12.80 0.56 -11.76
CA ARG A 122 13.28 1.86 -11.28
C ARG A 122 12.07 2.70 -10.93
N LEU A 123 11.96 3.09 -9.66
CA LEU A 123 10.94 4.04 -9.22
C LEU A 123 11.58 5.41 -9.11
N THR A 124 11.11 6.35 -9.93
CA THR A 124 11.54 7.75 -9.92
C THR A 124 10.43 8.60 -9.34
N VAL A 125 10.78 9.47 -8.41
CA VAL A 125 9.87 10.49 -7.87
C VAL A 125 10.44 11.86 -8.15
N ARG A 126 9.55 12.79 -8.41
CA ARG A 126 9.88 14.20 -8.43
C ARG A 126 9.15 14.90 -7.28
N LEU A 127 9.91 15.32 -6.27
CA LEU A 127 9.37 15.78 -4.99
C LEU A 127 10.12 16.99 -4.42
N ARG A 128 9.48 17.67 -3.48
CA ARG A 128 10.10 18.65 -2.58
C ARG A 128 9.39 18.63 -1.22
N GLY A 129 9.91 19.35 -0.25
CA GLY A 129 9.23 19.54 1.02
C GLY A 129 10.12 20.12 2.10
N GLU A 130 9.48 20.42 3.23
CA GLU A 130 10.13 20.85 4.46
C GLU A 130 9.56 19.98 5.58
N ALA A 131 10.41 19.18 6.22
CA ALA A 131 9.97 18.25 7.25
C ALA A 131 11.03 18.03 8.34
N ASP A 132 10.59 18.07 9.59
CA ASP A 132 11.32 17.58 10.73
C ASP A 132 11.06 16.07 10.84
N LEU A 133 11.99 15.27 10.33
CA LEU A 133 11.80 13.82 10.19
C LEU A 133 12.02 13.03 11.48
N LYS A 134 12.50 13.65 12.57
CA LYS A 134 12.79 12.95 13.84
C LYS A 134 13.61 11.65 13.67
N GLY A 135 14.54 11.65 12.71
CA GLY A 135 15.40 10.50 12.39
C GLY A 135 14.79 9.47 11.43
N ALA A 136 13.51 9.60 11.07
CA ALA A 136 12.89 8.78 10.04
C ALA A 136 13.44 9.12 8.65
N LYS A 137 13.28 8.19 7.70
CA LYS A 137 13.65 8.38 6.30
C LYS A 137 12.44 8.14 5.42
N LEU A 138 12.32 8.90 4.32
CA LEU A 138 11.35 8.59 3.27
C LEU A 138 11.87 7.41 2.46
N VAL A 139 11.11 6.33 2.45
CA VAL A 139 11.50 5.03 1.85
C VAL A 139 10.29 4.40 1.17
N LEU A 140 10.54 3.38 0.35
CA LEU A 140 9.50 2.60 -0.29
C LEU A 140 9.18 1.35 0.52
N LEU A 141 7.91 1.19 0.90
CA LEU A 141 7.32 -0.06 1.37
C LEU A 141 6.60 -0.74 0.19
N ALA A 142 6.96 -1.99 -0.08
CA ALA A 142 6.27 -2.84 -1.03
C ALA A 142 5.52 -3.97 -0.29
N GLN A 143 4.28 -4.22 -0.70
CA GLN A 143 3.42 -5.22 -0.08
C GLN A 143 2.83 -6.18 -1.12
N SER A 144 2.86 -7.47 -0.79
CA SER A 144 2.36 -8.55 -1.65
C SER A 144 1.52 -9.52 -0.85
N ARG A 145 0.49 -10.08 -1.48
CA ARG A 145 -0.22 -11.25 -0.96
C ARG A 145 0.33 -12.51 -1.62
N THR A 146 0.66 -13.51 -0.81
CA THR A 146 1.23 -14.79 -1.24
C THR A 146 0.31 -15.94 -0.87
N ALA A 147 0.58 -17.14 -1.39
CA ALA A 147 -0.11 -18.37 -0.98
C ALA A 147 0.36 -18.91 0.39
N LYS A 148 1.49 -18.42 0.90
CA LYS A 148 2.04 -18.83 2.20
C LYS A 148 1.19 -18.27 3.35
N LYS A 149 1.34 -18.84 4.55
CA LYS A 149 0.76 -18.30 5.79
C LYS A 149 1.88 -17.70 6.67
N PRO A 150 1.67 -16.52 7.28
CA PRO A 150 0.57 -15.57 7.07
C PRO A 150 0.51 -15.09 5.61
N PRO A 151 -0.58 -14.49 5.10
CA PRO A 151 -0.75 -14.25 3.66
C PRO A 151 0.02 -13.04 3.10
N TYR A 152 0.29 -12.01 3.90
CA TYR A 152 0.92 -10.78 3.40
C TYR A 152 2.41 -10.70 3.69
N ARG A 153 3.15 -10.10 2.77
CA ARG A 153 4.58 -9.83 2.87
C ARG A 153 4.83 -8.37 2.67
N ASN A 154 5.62 -7.80 3.57
CA ASN A 154 5.88 -6.37 3.61
C ASN A 154 7.36 -6.16 3.86
N MET A 155 7.99 -5.39 2.98
CA MET A 155 9.39 -5.03 3.15
C MET A 155 9.58 -3.58 2.77
N VAL A 156 10.46 -2.90 3.51
CA VAL A 156 10.85 -1.51 3.27
C VAL A 156 12.23 -1.49 2.63
N LEU A 157 12.40 -0.79 1.51
CA LEU A 157 13.69 -0.58 0.85
C LEU A 157 14.51 0.47 1.62
N THR A 158 15.08 0.06 2.74
CA THR A 158 15.82 0.93 3.67
C THR A 158 17.21 1.34 3.18
N GLY A 159 17.80 0.57 2.25
CA GLY A 159 19.11 0.88 1.69
C GLY A 159 19.14 2.07 0.72
N GLN A 160 17.96 2.47 0.20
CA GLN A 160 17.83 3.57 -0.76
C GLN A 160 16.80 4.61 -0.30
N PRO A 161 17.09 5.39 0.76
CA PRO A 161 16.20 6.45 1.19
C PRO A 161 16.14 7.59 0.18
N ILE A 162 14.95 8.16 0.00
CA ILE A 162 14.70 9.34 -0.81
C ILE A 162 14.85 10.57 0.07
N ARG A 163 15.60 11.57 -0.39
CA ARG A 163 15.83 12.81 0.36
C ARG A 163 14.67 13.78 0.14
N ILE A 164 14.22 14.44 1.20
CA ILE A 164 13.28 15.55 1.10
C ILE A 164 14.12 16.83 1.11
N THR A 165 13.96 17.64 0.08
CA THR A 165 14.69 18.90 -0.12
C THR A 165 13.69 20.04 -0.29
N GLU A 166 14.04 21.26 0.14
CA GLU A 166 13.19 22.45 -0.04
C GLU A 166 12.89 22.69 -1.52
N ASP A 167 13.92 22.56 -2.35
CA ASP A 167 13.80 22.59 -3.79
C ASP A 167 13.35 21.26 -4.37
N TRP A 168 12.74 21.40 -5.52
CA TRP A 168 12.37 20.35 -6.45
C TRP A 168 13.57 19.45 -6.81
N SER A 169 13.50 18.17 -6.45
CA SER A 169 14.49 17.17 -6.86
C SER A 169 13.81 15.97 -7.53
N GLU A 170 14.52 15.38 -8.50
CA GLU A 170 14.18 14.09 -9.08
C GLU A 170 15.13 13.04 -8.54
N GLN A 171 14.59 11.93 -8.02
CA GLN A 171 15.38 10.87 -7.41
C GLN A 171 14.84 9.51 -7.84
N THR A 172 15.74 8.59 -8.14
CA THR A 172 15.40 7.23 -8.55
C THR A 172 15.95 6.22 -7.57
N ILE A 173 15.10 5.29 -7.15
CA ILE A 173 15.46 4.07 -6.42
C ILE A 173 15.26 2.87 -7.34
N VAL A 174 16.01 1.79 -7.08
CA VAL A 174 15.91 0.54 -7.82
C VAL A 174 15.40 -0.55 -6.89
N LEU A 175 14.33 -1.23 -7.30
CA LEU A 175 13.71 -2.34 -6.56
C LEU A 175 14.57 -3.60 -6.78
N VAL A 176 15.77 -3.58 -6.20
CA VAL A 176 16.78 -4.63 -6.34
C VAL A 176 16.39 -5.89 -5.58
N ASN A 177 16.73 -7.04 -6.15
CA ASN A 177 16.58 -8.34 -5.50
C ASN A 177 17.79 -8.65 -4.57
N ASP A 178 18.19 -7.69 -3.74
CA ASP A 178 19.24 -7.87 -2.73
C ASP A 178 18.63 -7.71 -1.33
N PRO A 179 18.53 -8.78 -0.52
CA PRO A 179 17.89 -8.70 0.79
C PRO A 179 18.59 -7.74 1.76
N ARG A 180 19.85 -7.35 1.53
CA ARG A 180 20.57 -6.37 2.37
C ARG A 180 20.01 -4.96 2.25
N GLU A 181 19.33 -4.67 1.14
CA GLU A 181 18.74 -3.36 0.86
C GLU A 181 17.33 -3.22 1.48
N TRP A 182 16.75 -4.33 1.93
CA TRP A 182 15.37 -4.41 2.38
C TRP A 182 15.26 -4.84 3.85
N THR A 183 14.49 -4.07 4.62
CA THR A 183 14.10 -4.44 5.97
C THR A 183 12.75 -5.17 5.94
N PRO A 184 12.66 -6.45 6.35
CA PRO A 184 11.39 -7.11 6.58
C PRO A 184 10.70 -6.48 7.81
N ILE A 185 9.49 -5.96 7.65
CA ILE A 185 8.84 -5.20 8.74
C ILE A 185 7.99 -6.05 9.69
N GLY A 186 7.74 -7.32 9.36
CA GLY A 186 6.99 -8.24 10.22
C GLY A 186 5.61 -7.71 10.59
N SER A 187 5.21 -7.94 11.85
CA SER A 187 3.92 -7.52 12.39
C SER A 187 4.00 -7.25 13.88
N ARG A 188 3.07 -6.43 14.36
CA ARG A 188 2.70 -6.43 15.77
C ARG A 188 2.10 -7.80 16.14
N LYS A 189 2.17 -8.15 17.43
CA LYS A 189 1.78 -9.48 17.93
C LYS A 189 0.37 -9.90 17.49
N SER A 190 -0.62 -9.01 17.57
CA SER A 190 -2.01 -9.31 17.20
C SER A 190 -2.22 -9.52 15.69
N LEU A 191 -1.26 -9.14 14.84
CA LEU A 191 -1.31 -9.28 13.38
C LEU A 191 -0.31 -10.30 12.84
N ALA A 192 0.29 -11.13 13.69
CA ALA A 192 1.20 -12.21 13.30
C ALA A 192 0.57 -13.23 12.32
N HIS A 193 -0.75 -13.36 12.35
CA HIS A 193 -1.51 -14.20 11.42
C HIS A 193 -1.79 -13.52 10.06
N VAL A 194 -1.54 -12.22 9.94
CA VAL A 194 -1.80 -11.40 8.75
C VAL A 194 -0.50 -11.13 7.99
N TYR A 195 0.55 -10.65 8.68
CA TYR A 195 1.80 -10.27 8.03
C TYR A 195 2.98 -11.12 8.48
N GLY A 196 3.79 -11.52 7.51
CA GLY A 196 5.04 -12.23 7.74
C GLY A 196 6.16 -11.74 6.82
N ASN A 197 7.26 -12.48 6.84
CA ASN A 197 8.46 -12.20 6.07
C ASN A 197 8.61 -13.19 4.92
N ASP A 198 9.25 -12.78 3.82
CA ASP A 198 9.61 -13.67 2.71
C ASP A 198 10.91 -13.22 2.05
N ASP A 199 11.32 -13.97 1.03
CA ASP A 199 12.34 -13.51 0.10
C ASP A 199 11.85 -12.30 -0.70
N VAL A 200 12.73 -11.31 -0.84
CA VAL A 200 12.43 -10.07 -1.57
C VAL A 200 12.11 -10.34 -3.04
N GLY A 201 12.72 -11.37 -3.64
CA GLY A 201 12.46 -11.77 -5.03
C GLY A 201 11.02 -12.16 -5.26
N GLY A 202 10.45 -12.99 -4.37
CA GLY A 202 9.06 -13.41 -4.38
C GLY A 202 8.09 -12.26 -4.11
N LEU A 203 8.43 -11.35 -3.20
CA LEU A 203 7.66 -10.13 -2.96
C LEU A 203 7.59 -9.28 -4.24
N LEU A 204 8.73 -9.00 -4.86
CA LEU A 204 8.84 -8.13 -6.03
C LEU A 204 8.35 -8.78 -7.32
N ALA A 205 8.34 -10.11 -7.42
CA ALA A 205 7.80 -10.82 -8.58
C ALA A 205 6.29 -10.59 -8.76
N ASP A 206 5.58 -10.28 -7.67
CA ASP A 206 4.17 -9.93 -7.71
C ASP A 206 3.78 -9.00 -6.54
N VAL A 207 4.04 -7.70 -6.70
CA VAL A 207 3.59 -6.65 -5.75
C VAL A 207 2.08 -6.50 -5.87
N SER A 208 1.34 -7.40 -5.23
CA SER A 208 -0.10 -7.61 -5.42
C SER A 208 -0.98 -6.95 -4.36
N TYR A 209 -0.41 -6.07 -3.53
CA TYR A 209 -1.17 -5.27 -2.57
C TYR A 209 -0.96 -3.78 -2.76
N ASN A 210 0.13 -3.23 -2.20
CA ASN A 210 0.41 -1.79 -2.21
C ASN A 210 1.86 -1.48 -2.56
N LEU A 211 2.05 -0.34 -3.20
CA LEU A 211 3.30 0.44 -3.14
C LEU A 211 3.04 1.67 -2.28
N ILE A 212 3.93 1.90 -1.31
CA ILE A 212 3.76 2.94 -0.29
C ILE A 212 5.08 3.71 -0.15
N LEU A 213 5.06 5.02 -0.35
CA LEU A 213 6.10 5.91 0.17
C LEU A 213 5.76 6.21 1.62
N CYS A 214 6.67 5.87 2.54
CA CYS A 214 6.46 5.99 3.98
C CYS A 214 7.67 6.62 4.68
N LEU A 215 7.44 7.17 5.88
CA LEU A 215 8.51 7.50 6.80
C LEU A 215 8.76 6.30 7.72
N PHE A 216 10.00 5.81 7.72
CA PHE A 216 10.40 4.67 8.54
C PHE A 216 11.90 4.74 8.93
N PRO A 217 12.26 4.24 10.12
CA PRO A 217 11.38 3.95 11.26
C PRO A 217 10.92 5.26 11.93
N ILE A 218 9.77 5.25 12.60
CA ILE A 218 9.36 6.38 13.46
C ILE A 218 9.32 5.96 14.93
N LYS A 219 9.63 6.90 15.82
CA LYS A 219 9.57 6.70 17.27
C LYS A 219 8.21 7.12 17.81
N VAL A 220 7.41 6.13 18.22
CA VAL A 220 6.15 6.36 18.92
C VAL A 220 6.39 6.40 20.42
N VAL A 221 5.90 7.46 21.07
CA VAL A 221 5.95 7.64 22.53
C VAL A 221 4.52 7.88 23.02
N PRO A 222 4.04 7.16 24.06
CA PRO A 222 2.75 7.48 24.69
C PRO A 222 2.74 8.90 25.27
N ALA A 223 1.69 9.66 25.01
CA ALA A 223 1.48 10.97 25.64
C ALA A 223 0.98 10.85 27.08
N SER A 224 0.26 9.76 27.39
CA SER A 224 -0.27 9.49 28.72
C SER A 224 0.73 8.74 29.59
N LYS A 225 0.81 9.12 30.87
CA LYS A 225 1.49 8.31 31.90
C LYS A 225 0.74 6.99 32.10
N GLY A 226 1.45 5.92 32.43
CA GLY A 226 0.86 4.63 32.81
C GLY A 226 0.68 3.62 31.68
N VAL A 227 1.05 3.93 30.44
CA VAL A 227 1.12 2.93 29.36
C VAL A 227 2.35 2.05 29.57
N THR A 228 2.13 0.80 30.00
CA THR A 228 3.20 -0.14 30.37
C THR A 228 3.66 -1.04 29.22
N ASP A 229 2.76 -1.37 28.28
CA ASP A 229 3.07 -2.12 27.06
C ASP A 229 2.51 -1.38 25.81
N PRO A 230 3.22 -0.34 25.33
CA PRO A 230 2.75 0.43 24.17
C PRO A 230 2.78 -0.35 22.85
N HIS A 231 3.48 -1.48 22.78
CA HIS A 231 3.63 -2.29 21.56
C HIS A 231 2.59 -3.42 21.47
N GLY A 232 2.09 -3.89 22.61
CA GLY A 232 0.90 -4.75 22.68
C GLY A 232 -0.41 -4.04 22.31
N LEU A 233 -0.42 -2.70 22.36
CA LEU A 233 -1.56 -1.83 22.06
C LEU A 233 -1.44 -1.16 20.69
N VAL A 234 -2.57 -0.68 20.16
CA VAL A 234 -2.67 0.07 18.90
C VAL A 234 -2.47 1.56 19.17
N ALA A 235 -1.27 2.07 18.86
CA ALA A 235 -0.94 3.48 18.99
C ALA A 235 -1.94 4.38 18.23
N GLY A 236 -2.44 5.43 18.89
CA GLY A 236 -3.44 6.35 18.34
C GLY A 236 -4.89 5.85 18.42
N VAL A 237 -5.10 4.59 18.81
CA VAL A 237 -6.43 4.02 19.08
C VAL A 237 -6.59 3.72 20.57
N ASP A 238 -5.70 2.89 21.12
CA ASP A 238 -5.76 2.44 22.52
C ASP A 238 -5.09 3.44 23.49
N TYR A 239 -4.19 4.28 22.98
CA TYR A 239 -3.56 5.35 23.75
C TYR A 239 -3.16 6.54 22.86
N PRO A 240 -3.18 7.78 23.40
CA PRO A 240 -2.73 8.95 22.67
C PRO A 240 -1.20 8.95 22.51
N VAL A 241 -0.72 9.35 21.34
CA VAL A 241 0.70 9.45 21.01
C VAL A 241 1.19 10.88 21.23
N ASP A 242 2.42 11.04 21.73
CA ASP A 242 3.10 12.32 21.78
C ASP A 242 3.42 12.80 20.36
N VAL A 243 2.55 13.65 19.82
CA VAL A 243 2.71 14.22 18.48
C VAL A 243 4.01 15.00 18.30
N LYS A 244 4.65 15.48 19.38
CA LYS A 244 5.93 16.18 19.30
C LYS A 244 7.10 15.23 19.01
N SER A 245 6.94 13.93 19.31
CA SER A 245 7.95 12.91 19.02
C SER A 245 7.86 12.39 17.58
N LEU A 246 6.76 12.69 16.88
CA LEU A 246 6.52 12.21 15.51
C LEU A 246 7.09 13.16 14.46
N PRO A 247 7.42 12.64 13.26
CA PRO A 247 7.73 13.46 12.11
C PRO A 247 6.61 14.47 11.79
N LYS A 248 6.98 15.66 11.34
CA LYS A 248 6.04 16.72 10.93
C LYS A 248 6.54 17.51 9.74
N GLY A 249 5.64 18.11 8.97
CA GLY A 249 5.99 18.96 7.83
C GLY A 249 5.08 18.75 6.62
N LEU A 250 5.61 19.12 5.45
CA LEU A 250 4.96 19.01 4.16
C LEU A 250 5.88 18.28 3.19
N ILE A 251 5.34 17.26 2.51
CA ILE A 251 6.00 16.59 1.38
C ILE A 251 5.10 16.75 0.17
N GLN A 252 5.66 17.24 -0.93
CA GLN A 252 4.95 17.51 -2.18
C GLN A 252 5.50 16.63 -3.30
N PHE A 253 4.61 16.02 -4.08
CA PHE A 253 4.98 15.21 -5.24
C PHE A 253 4.42 15.84 -6.51
N GLU A 254 5.28 16.05 -7.50
CA GLU A 254 4.87 16.47 -8.84
C GLU A 254 4.55 15.25 -9.70
N SER A 255 5.40 14.21 -9.62
CA SER A 255 5.21 12.99 -10.40
C SER A 255 5.86 11.76 -9.77
N ILE A 256 5.35 10.59 -10.20
CA ILE A 256 5.90 9.27 -9.90
C ILE A 256 5.99 8.49 -11.21
N ARG A 257 7.13 7.82 -11.42
CA ARG A 257 7.39 7.00 -12.60
C ARG A 257 7.96 5.65 -12.18
N ILE A 258 7.52 4.58 -12.85
CA ILE A 258 8.08 3.23 -12.71
C ILE A 258 8.52 2.75 -14.09
N ASP A 259 9.82 2.57 -14.26
CA ASP A 259 10.42 1.95 -15.44
C ASP A 259 10.74 0.48 -15.18
N TYR A 260 10.39 -0.37 -16.13
CA TYR A 260 10.69 -1.80 -16.08
C TYR A 260 12.02 -2.07 -16.78
N PRO A 261 12.83 -3.04 -16.31
CA PRO A 261 14.01 -3.45 -17.04
C PRO A 261 13.60 -4.00 -18.41
N THR A 262 14.42 -3.71 -19.43
CA THR A 262 14.32 -4.32 -20.75
C THR A 262 14.45 -5.83 -20.64
N LYS A 263 13.66 -6.56 -21.43
CA LYS A 263 13.80 -8.01 -21.54
C LYS A 263 15.10 -8.38 -22.21
#